data_AF-A0A6G1R7T0-F1
#
_entry.id   AF-A0A6G1R7T0-F1
#
_cell.length_a   1.000
_cell.length_b   1.000
_cell.length_c   1.000
_cell.angle_alpha   90.00
_cell.angle_beta   90.00
_cell.angle_gamma   90.00
#
_symmetry.space_group_name_H-M   'P 1'
#
loop_
_entity.id
_entity.type
_entity.pdbx_description
1 polymer ?
#
loop_
_entity_poly.entity_id
_entity_poly.type
_entity_poly.pdbx_seq_one_letter_code
_entity_poly.pdbx_strand_id
1 'polypeptide(L)'
;DGSDWFCYHATSPSIFPVGFCEINMIELTPPRGYAKLPFKWFDYLRETDSIAAPVKLFNKEVPNHGFHVGMKLEAVDLMEPRLVCVATVTRIIHRLLRIHFDGWEDEYDQWVDCESPDLYPVGWCQLTGYQLQPPAPQSSRDSQSSSSKQKKKAKSQQYKGHKKMTSLQLKEELLDGEEYSYLQGASDQESNGSASYYIKQEP
;
A
#
# COMPACT_ATOMS: atom_id res chain seq x y z
N ASP A 1 -5.54 -10.49 32.53
CA ASP A 1 -6.01 -9.19 33.07
C ASP A 1 -6.63 -8.28 32.01
N GLY A 2 -6.58 -8.63 30.71
CA GLY A 2 -7.23 -7.85 29.65
C GLY A 2 -6.40 -6.64 29.18
N SER A 3 -5.13 -6.56 29.60
CA SER A 3 -4.21 -5.48 29.21
C SER A 3 -4.00 -5.35 27.70
N ASP A 4 -4.20 -6.45 26.96
CA ASP A 4 -3.93 -6.55 25.53
C ASP A 4 -5.19 -6.34 24.68
N TRP A 5 -6.28 -5.85 25.28
CA TRP A 5 -7.50 -5.54 24.57
C TRP A 5 -7.39 -4.18 23.87
N PHE A 6 -7.69 -4.16 22.58
CA PHE A 6 -7.81 -2.94 21.79
C PHE A 6 -9.29 -2.64 21.50
N CYS A 7 -9.63 -1.36 21.43
CA CYS A 7 -10.98 -0.91 21.10
C CYS A 7 -11.05 -0.47 19.63
N TYR A 8 -11.95 -1.07 18.86
CA TYR A 8 -12.32 -0.60 17.53
C TYR A 8 -13.80 -0.25 17.49
N HIS A 9 -14.13 0.86 16.84
CA HIS A 9 -15.52 1.17 16.49
C HIS A 9 -16.03 0.20 15.42
N ALA A 10 -17.33 -0.11 15.40
CA ALA A 10 -17.93 -1.04 14.43
C ALA A 10 -17.77 -0.60 12.97
N THR A 11 -17.60 0.70 12.72
CA THR A 11 -17.32 1.25 11.38
C THR A 11 -15.83 1.41 11.08
N SER A 12 -14.94 0.94 11.95
CA SER A 12 -13.50 1.03 11.74
C SER A 12 -13.12 0.32 10.43
N PRO A 13 -12.30 0.94 9.57
CA PRO A 13 -11.80 0.29 8.36
C PRO A 13 -10.74 -0.78 8.65
N SER A 14 -10.31 -0.92 9.92
CA SER A 14 -9.26 -1.85 10.34
C SER A 14 -9.79 -3.23 10.81
N ILE A 15 -11.11 -3.46 10.76
CA ILE A 15 -11.73 -4.75 11.11
C ILE A 15 -12.40 -5.36 9.88
N PHE A 16 -12.23 -6.68 9.70
CA PHE A 16 -12.66 -7.37 8.49
C PHE A 16 -13.42 -8.67 8.83
N PRO A 17 -14.36 -9.10 7.97
CA PRO A 17 -15.02 -10.38 8.14
C PRO A 17 -14.03 -11.54 7.96
N VAL A 18 -14.36 -12.68 8.57
CA VAL A 18 -13.66 -13.96 8.34
C VAL A 18 -13.57 -14.24 6.83
N GLY A 19 -12.38 -14.65 6.38
CA GLY A 19 -12.08 -14.93 4.97
C GLY A 19 -11.61 -13.73 4.14
N PHE A 20 -11.65 -12.50 4.67
CA PHE A 20 -11.22 -11.30 3.94
C PHE A 20 -9.81 -11.43 3.35
N CYS A 21 -8.84 -11.88 4.15
CA CYS A 21 -7.46 -12.03 3.70
C CYS A 21 -7.32 -13.09 2.59
N GLU A 22 -7.97 -14.25 2.72
CA GLU A 22 -7.90 -15.33 1.74
C GLU A 22 -8.46 -14.88 0.37
N ILE A 23 -9.65 -14.27 0.36
CA ILE A 23 -10.31 -13.77 -0.86
C ILE A 23 -9.44 -12.74 -1.57
N ASN A 24 -8.79 -11.87 -0.79
CA ASN A 24 -8.00 -10.79 -1.34
C ASN A 24 -6.52 -11.15 -1.52
N MET A 25 -6.09 -12.39 -1.28
CA MET A 25 -4.68 -12.82 -1.35
C MET A 25 -3.75 -12.03 -0.41
N ILE A 26 -4.21 -11.72 0.80
CA ILE A 26 -3.40 -11.16 1.89
C ILE A 26 -2.94 -12.32 2.76
N GLU A 27 -1.66 -12.31 3.15
CA GLU A 27 -1.16 -13.26 4.14
C GLU A 27 -1.82 -12.98 5.50
N LEU A 28 -2.55 -13.97 6.02
CA LEU A 28 -3.16 -13.89 7.34
C LEU A 28 -2.17 -14.39 8.39
N THR A 29 -1.88 -13.58 9.39
CA THR A 29 -1.13 -14.04 10.56
C THR A 29 -2.01 -14.98 11.40
N PRO A 30 -1.64 -16.26 11.56
CA PRO A 30 -2.43 -17.20 12.36
C PRO A 30 -2.35 -16.85 13.86
N PRO A 31 -3.32 -17.32 14.67
CA PRO A 31 -3.26 -17.17 16.12
C PRO A 31 -1.94 -17.71 16.69
N ARG A 32 -1.36 -17.00 17.66
CA ARG A 32 -0.07 -17.37 18.27
C ARG A 32 -0.12 -18.80 18.83
N GLY A 33 0.81 -19.63 18.40
CA GLY A 33 0.92 -21.03 18.83
C GLY A 33 0.01 -22.01 18.09
N TYR A 34 -0.75 -21.57 17.08
CA TYR A 34 -1.55 -22.48 16.26
C TYR A 34 -0.66 -23.33 15.35
N ALA A 35 -0.67 -24.65 15.55
CA ALA A 35 0.26 -25.57 14.89
C ALA A 35 -0.26 -26.18 13.57
N LYS A 36 -1.58 -26.15 13.33
CA LYS A 36 -2.18 -26.76 12.14
C LYS A 36 -2.08 -25.80 10.95
N LEU A 37 -1.01 -25.95 10.18
CA LEU A 37 -0.74 -25.14 8.99
C LEU A 37 -1.00 -25.94 7.69
N PRO A 38 -1.51 -25.31 6.62
CA PRO A 38 -1.95 -23.91 6.55
C PRO A 38 -3.20 -23.65 7.41
N PHE A 39 -3.29 -22.44 7.99
CA PHE A 39 -4.42 -22.04 8.82
C PHE A 39 -5.72 -22.03 8.01
N LYS A 40 -6.81 -22.56 8.58
CA LYS A 40 -8.13 -22.58 7.97
C LYS A 40 -9.18 -22.11 8.96
N TRP A 41 -9.94 -21.08 8.59
CA TRP A 41 -11.01 -20.54 9.42
C TRP A 41 -12.06 -21.59 9.81
N PHE A 42 -12.43 -22.49 8.90
CA PHE A 42 -13.39 -23.55 9.18
C PHE A 42 -12.96 -24.47 10.32
N ASP A 43 -11.70 -24.94 10.29
CA ASP A 43 -11.17 -25.82 11.33
C ASP A 43 -11.03 -25.05 12.66
N TYR A 44 -10.55 -23.81 12.61
CA TYR A 44 -10.39 -22.97 13.80
C TYR A 44 -11.72 -22.68 14.50
N LEU A 45 -12.76 -22.26 13.77
CA LEU A 45 -14.09 -21.97 14.33
C LEU A 45 -14.73 -23.21 14.95
N ARG A 46 -14.55 -24.37 14.34
CA ARG A 46 -15.03 -25.65 14.89
C ARG A 46 -14.27 -26.04 16.16
N GLU A 47 -12.95 -25.84 16.20
CA GLU A 47 -12.11 -26.16 17.36
C GLU A 47 -12.37 -25.26 18.56
N THR A 48 -12.70 -23.99 18.33
CA THR A 48 -12.98 -23.00 19.39
C THR A 48 -14.46 -22.86 19.72
N ASP A 49 -15.33 -23.68 19.11
CA ASP A 49 -16.80 -23.59 19.24
C ASP A 49 -17.32 -22.15 19.07
N SER A 50 -16.78 -21.46 18.07
CA SER A 50 -17.03 -20.03 17.84
C SER A 50 -17.72 -19.80 16.51
N ILE A 51 -18.38 -18.65 16.39
CA ILE A 51 -19.01 -18.20 15.14
C ILE A 51 -18.27 -16.99 14.56
N ALA A 52 -18.21 -16.90 13.24
CA ALA A 52 -17.75 -15.69 12.57
C ALA A 52 -18.76 -14.56 12.73
N ALA A 53 -18.27 -13.33 12.94
CA ALA A 53 -19.13 -12.14 12.89
C ALA A 53 -19.80 -12.03 11.50
N PRO A 54 -21.13 -11.81 11.41
CA PRO A 54 -21.81 -11.71 10.13
C PRO A 54 -21.26 -10.60 9.23
N VAL A 55 -21.01 -10.90 7.95
CA VAL A 55 -20.46 -9.95 6.95
C VAL A 55 -21.27 -8.65 6.85
N LYS A 56 -22.58 -8.70 7.11
CA LYS A 56 -23.47 -7.52 7.08
C LYS A 56 -23.19 -6.48 8.17
N LEU A 57 -22.40 -6.82 9.19
CA LEU A 57 -22.02 -5.90 10.26
C LEU A 57 -20.83 -5.00 9.87
N PHE A 58 -20.09 -5.37 8.82
CA PHE A 58 -18.89 -4.65 8.39
C PHE A 58 -19.24 -3.56 7.37
N ASN A 59 -18.54 -2.43 7.44
CA ASN A 59 -18.66 -1.37 6.44
C ASN A 59 -18.14 -1.88 5.08
N LYS A 60 -18.88 -1.59 4.01
CA LYS A 60 -18.57 -2.01 2.64
C LYS A 60 -18.32 -0.83 1.70
N GLU A 61 -18.41 0.39 2.21
CA GLU A 61 -18.21 1.58 1.40
C GLU A 61 -16.75 1.69 0.94
N VAL A 62 -16.57 1.84 -0.37
CA VAL A 62 -15.26 2.04 -1.01
C VAL A 62 -15.33 3.36 -1.78
N PRO A 63 -14.72 4.44 -1.27
CA PRO A 63 -14.73 5.72 -1.96
C PRO A 63 -13.84 5.66 -3.22
N ASN A 64 -14.09 6.56 -4.18
CA ASN A 64 -13.15 6.79 -5.28
C ASN A 64 -11.98 7.67 -4.79
N HIS A 65 -11.06 7.05 -4.07
CA HIS A 65 -9.97 7.72 -3.35
C HIS A 65 -8.82 8.22 -4.25
N GLY A 66 -8.74 7.80 -5.51
CA GLY A 66 -7.73 8.29 -6.47
C GLY A 66 -6.30 7.74 -6.31
N PHE A 67 -5.98 7.01 -5.23
CA PHE A 67 -4.70 6.28 -5.11
C PHE A 67 -4.48 5.25 -6.23
N HIS A 68 -3.22 5.13 -6.66
CA HIS A 68 -2.74 4.11 -7.58
C HIS A 68 -1.45 3.48 -7.03
N VAL A 69 -1.22 2.21 -7.35
CA VAL A 69 0.03 1.53 -7.01
C VAL A 69 1.21 2.27 -7.64
N GLY A 70 2.28 2.47 -6.88
CA GLY A 70 3.48 3.21 -7.25
C GLY A 70 3.47 4.69 -6.88
N MET A 71 2.31 5.25 -6.48
CA MET A 71 2.24 6.64 -6.01
C MET A 71 3.13 6.88 -4.78
N LYS A 72 3.81 8.03 -4.77
CA LYS A 72 4.65 8.50 -3.68
C LYS A 72 3.87 9.40 -2.75
N LEU A 73 4.13 9.27 -1.45
CA LEU A 73 3.52 10.06 -0.39
C LEU A 73 4.46 10.18 0.82
N GLU A 74 4.04 10.96 1.80
CA GLU A 74 4.67 11.02 3.12
C GLU A 74 3.75 10.31 4.12
N ALA A 75 4.25 9.33 4.86
CA ALA A 75 3.44 8.51 5.77
C ALA A 75 4.02 8.49 7.18
N VAL A 76 3.16 8.53 8.20
CA VAL A 76 3.57 8.28 9.59
C VAL A 76 3.99 6.82 9.73
N ASP A 77 5.08 6.54 10.44
CA ASP A 77 5.36 5.18 10.91
C ASP A 77 4.47 4.88 12.13
N LEU A 78 3.47 4.00 11.99
CA LEU A 78 2.55 3.67 13.08
C LEU A 78 3.23 2.96 14.27
N MET A 79 4.41 2.37 14.07
CA MET A 79 5.21 1.77 15.15
C MET A 79 6.08 2.81 15.86
N GLU A 80 6.46 3.89 15.17
CA GLU A 80 7.13 5.05 15.75
C GLU A 80 6.48 6.37 15.27
N PRO A 81 5.32 6.76 15.84
CA PRO A 81 4.48 7.86 15.30
C PRO A 81 5.11 9.26 15.29
N ARG A 82 6.33 9.39 15.80
CA ARG A 82 7.14 10.61 15.70
C ARG A 82 7.75 10.77 14.32
N LEU A 83 7.90 9.70 13.56
CA LEU A 83 8.51 9.69 12.24
C LEU A 83 7.46 9.86 11.15
N VAL A 84 7.74 10.76 10.21
CA VAL A 84 7.06 10.82 8.91
C VAL A 84 8.09 10.49 7.85
N CYS A 85 7.81 9.50 7.01
CA CYS A 85 8.77 8.87 6.13
C CYS A 85 8.35 9.00 4.66
N VAL A 86 9.34 8.97 3.76
CA VAL A 86 9.07 8.78 2.32
C VAL A 86 8.49 7.39 2.11
N ALA A 87 7.34 7.32 1.46
CA ALA A 87 6.61 6.06 1.29
C ALA A 87 5.98 5.91 -0.09
N THR A 88 5.64 4.67 -0.42
CA THR A 88 5.03 4.25 -1.69
C THR A 88 3.81 3.39 -1.44
N VAL A 89 2.73 3.61 -2.19
CA VAL A 89 1.59 2.67 -2.24
C VAL A 89 2.00 1.44 -3.04
N THR A 90 2.14 0.28 -2.39
CA THR A 90 2.52 -0.98 -3.06
C THR A 90 1.33 -1.87 -3.40
N ARG A 91 0.20 -1.69 -2.72
CA ARG A 91 -1.01 -2.48 -2.98
C ARG A 91 -2.26 -1.73 -2.58
N ILE A 92 -3.36 -1.99 -3.29
CA ILE A 92 -4.67 -1.41 -3.03
C ILE A 92 -5.70 -2.55 -3.03
N ILE A 93 -6.48 -2.64 -1.95
CA ILE A 93 -7.55 -3.61 -1.78
C ILE A 93 -8.77 -2.85 -1.29
N HIS A 94 -9.66 -2.49 -2.21
CA HIS A 94 -10.75 -1.56 -1.90
C HIS A 94 -10.17 -0.29 -1.26
N ARG A 95 -10.62 0.07 -0.05
CA ARG A 95 -10.12 1.20 0.73
C ARG A 95 -8.81 0.94 1.49
N LEU A 96 -8.35 -0.31 1.56
CA LEU A 96 -7.16 -0.68 2.30
C LEU A 96 -5.90 -0.55 1.41
N LEU A 97 -4.92 0.21 1.87
CA LEU A 97 -3.66 0.47 1.18
C LEU A 97 -2.51 -0.24 1.90
N ARG A 98 -1.61 -0.86 1.14
CA ARG A 98 -0.30 -1.28 1.65
C ARG A 98 0.70 -0.18 1.36
N ILE A 99 1.30 0.35 2.42
CA ILE A 99 2.29 1.43 2.38
C ILE A 99 3.65 0.84 2.67
N HIS A 100 4.57 1.03 1.73
CA HIS A 100 5.97 0.66 1.86
C HIS A 100 6.80 1.89 2.19
N PHE A 101 7.75 1.74 3.11
CA PHE A 101 8.69 2.80 3.45
C PHE A 101 9.95 2.66 2.60
N ASP A 102 10.21 3.64 1.74
CA ASP A 102 11.26 3.52 0.73
C ASP A 102 12.63 3.23 1.37
N GLY A 103 13.30 2.19 0.87
CA GLY A 103 14.63 1.79 1.35
C GLY A 103 14.62 0.81 2.53
N TRP A 104 13.46 0.57 3.15
CA TRP A 104 13.28 -0.45 4.19
C TRP A 104 12.79 -1.76 3.58
N GLU A 105 12.89 -2.84 4.35
CA GLU A 105 12.38 -4.14 3.92
C GLU A 105 10.83 -4.23 4.01
N ASP A 106 10.24 -5.10 3.20
CA ASP A 106 8.79 -5.30 3.10
C ASP A 106 8.11 -5.69 4.42
N GLU A 107 8.85 -6.22 5.39
CA GLU A 107 8.32 -6.57 6.72
C GLU A 107 7.89 -5.33 7.53
N TYR A 108 8.35 -4.14 7.15
CA TYR A 108 7.92 -2.87 7.75
C TYR A 108 6.71 -2.25 7.05
N ASP A 109 6.20 -2.87 5.99
CA ASP A 109 5.03 -2.35 5.28
C ASP A 109 3.79 -2.32 6.18
N GLN A 110 3.02 -1.23 6.08
CA GLN A 110 1.85 -1.01 6.92
C GLN A 110 0.56 -1.02 6.11
N TRP A 111 -0.47 -1.67 6.65
CA TRP A 111 -1.82 -1.64 6.12
C TRP A 111 -2.61 -0.50 6.74
N VAL A 112 -3.09 0.43 5.91
CA VAL A 112 -3.79 1.65 6.35
C VAL A 112 -5.00 1.93 5.49
N ASP A 113 -6.00 2.61 6.05
CA ASP A 113 -7.16 3.05 5.27
C ASP A 113 -6.79 4.20 4.32
N CYS A 114 -7.46 4.29 3.17
CA CYS A 114 -7.23 5.36 2.20
C CYS A 114 -7.63 6.75 2.71
N GLU A 115 -8.47 6.84 3.74
CA GLU A 115 -8.83 8.09 4.42
C GLU A 115 -8.09 8.26 5.76
N SER A 116 -7.01 7.50 5.98
CA SER A 116 -6.19 7.62 7.18
C SER A 116 -5.63 9.05 7.33
N PRO A 117 -5.71 9.66 8.53
CA PRO A 117 -5.11 10.97 8.79
C PRO A 117 -3.58 10.93 8.82
N ASP A 118 -2.98 9.73 8.76
CA ASP A 118 -1.55 9.49 8.85
C ASP A 118 -0.84 9.41 7.48
N LEU A 119 -1.57 9.71 6.40
CA LEU A 119 -1.05 9.80 5.04
C LEU A 119 -1.13 11.23 4.51
N TYR A 120 -0.01 11.71 3.97
CA TYR A 120 0.14 13.08 3.54
C TYR A 120 0.66 13.18 2.09
N PRO A 121 0.26 14.23 1.34
CA PRO A 121 0.82 14.48 0.03
C PRO A 121 2.32 14.82 0.12
N VAL A 122 3.05 14.57 -0.97
CA VAL A 122 4.44 14.99 -1.10
C VAL A 122 4.56 16.51 -0.89
N GLY A 123 5.46 16.91 0.01
CA GLY A 123 5.70 18.31 0.39
C GLY A 123 5.00 18.73 1.68
N TRP A 124 4.20 17.87 2.32
CA TRP A 124 3.51 18.21 3.56
C TRP A 124 4.47 18.54 4.70
N CYS A 125 5.53 17.74 4.92
CA CYS A 125 6.54 18.01 5.93
C CYS A 125 7.25 19.35 5.69
N GLN A 126 7.58 19.66 4.43
CA GLN A 126 8.16 20.95 4.07
C GLN A 126 7.21 22.11 4.39
N LEU A 127 5.91 21.94 4.12
CA LEU A 127 4.89 22.96 4.36
C LEU A 127 4.65 23.21 5.85
N THR A 128 4.62 22.15 6.67
CA THR A 128 4.29 22.23 8.10
C THR A 128 5.51 22.43 8.99
N GLY A 129 6.72 22.29 8.44
CA GLY A 129 7.98 22.32 9.20
C GLY A 129 8.28 21.01 9.93
N TYR A 130 7.55 19.93 9.62
CA TYR A 130 7.83 18.60 10.15
C TYR A 130 9.08 17.99 9.50
N GLN A 131 9.80 17.15 10.22
CA GLN A 131 11.00 16.50 9.68
C GLN A 131 10.61 15.24 8.89
N LEU A 132 10.83 15.29 7.57
CA LEU A 132 10.73 14.11 6.71
C LEU A 132 11.95 13.21 6.89
N GLN A 133 11.72 11.92 7.15
CA GLN A 133 12.75 10.90 7.15
C GLN A 133 13.08 10.48 5.71
N PRO A 134 14.35 10.55 5.29
CA PRO A 134 14.75 10.11 3.96
C PRO A 134 14.66 8.58 3.85
N PRO A 135 14.61 8.03 2.61
CA PRO A 135 14.72 6.60 2.39
C PRO A 135 15.99 6.03 3.03
N ALA A 136 15.91 4.82 3.57
CA ALA A 136 17.09 4.17 4.13
C ALA A 136 18.15 3.94 3.02
N PRO A 137 19.44 4.13 3.32
CA PRO A 137 20.50 3.90 2.35
C PRO A 137 20.51 2.42 1.98
N GLN A 138 20.25 2.11 0.71
CA GLN A 138 20.40 0.74 0.22
C GLN A 138 21.86 0.34 0.43
N SER A 139 22.11 -0.59 1.35
CA SER A 139 23.43 -1.22 1.42
C SER A 139 23.63 -1.90 0.07
N SER A 140 24.55 -1.40 -0.73
CA SER A 140 24.96 -2.03 -1.98
C SER A 140 25.36 -3.46 -1.67
N ARG A 141 24.50 -4.45 -1.93
CA ARG A 141 24.92 -5.84 -2.12
C ARG A 141 25.57 -5.95 -3.50
N ASP A 142 26.56 -5.10 -3.75
CA ASP A 142 27.44 -5.24 -4.90
C ASP A 142 28.48 -6.30 -4.53
N SER A 143 28.31 -7.47 -5.13
CA SER A 143 29.35 -8.36 -5.63
C SER A 143 30.66 -8.37 -4.84
N GLN A 144 30.92 -9.49 -4.16
CA GLN A 144 32.28 -9.90 -3.82
C GLN A 144 33.13 -9.98 -5.10
N SER A 145 33.82 -8.90 -5.44
CA SER A 145 35.07 -8.97 -6.19
C SER A 145 36.15 -8.36 -5.32
N SER A 146 37.01 -9.23 -4.83
CA SER A 146 38.23 -8.92 -4.09
C SER A 146 39.13 -7.95 -4.86
N SER A 147 39.43 -6.78 -4.30
CA SER A 147 40.69 -6.09 -4.59
C SER A 147 41.11 -5.18 -3.43
N SER A 148 42.12 -5.66 -2.70
CA SER A 148 43.26 -4.94 -2.11
C SER A 148 43.10 -3.50 -1.59
N LYS A 149 43.32 -3.38 -0.27
CA LYS A 149 43.62 -2.15 0.49
C LYS A 149 44.77 -1.34 -0.14
N GLN A 150 44.58 -0.03 -0.30
CA GLN A 150 45.64 0.96 -0.10
C GLN A 150 45.08 2.22 0.59
N LYS A 151 45.63 2.53 1.77
CA LYS A 151 45.46 3.82 2.47
C LYS A 151 46.34 4.88 1.81
N LYS A 152 45.87 6.13 1.71
CA LYS A 152 46.63 7.35 2.09
C LYS A 152 45.71 8.58 2.18
N LYS A 153 46.01 9.40 3.19
CA LYS A 153 45.42 10.71 3.55
C LYS A 153 45.69 11.77 2.47
N ALA A 154 44.81 12.77 2.30
CA ALA A 154 45.03 14.16 2.69
C ALA A 154 44.02 15.15 2.06
N LYS A 155 43.89 16.28 2.79
CA LYS A 155 43.07 17.48 2.63
C LYS A 155 42.95 18.12 1.22
N SER A 156 41.80 18.76 1.03
CA SER A 156 41.61 20.16 0.62
C SER A 156 40.95 20.44 -0.74
N GLN A 157 40.19 21.54 -0.70
CA GLN A 157 39.90 22.53 -1.75
C GLN A 157 38.60 22.40 -2.55
N GLN A 158 37.75 23.40 -2.24
CA GLN A 158 36.70 24.00 -3.05
C GLN A 158 37.00 23.98 -4.54
N TYR A 159 36.03 23.55 -5.34
CA TYR A 159 35.97 23.91 -6.76
C TYR A 159 34.76 24.79 -7.04
N LYS A 160 35.06 26.04 -7.40
CA LYS A 160 34.16 26.99 -8.05
C LYS A 160 33.88 26.48 -9.47
N GLY A 161 32.60 26.44 -9.85
CA GLY A 161 32.19 26.19 -11.22
C GLY A 161 32.53 27.35 -12.15
N HIS A 162 32.78 27.03 -13.42
CA HIS A 162 32.50 27.92 -14.55
C HIS A 162 32.13 27.08 -15.79
N LYS A 163 31.11 27.59 -16.49
CA LYS A 163 30.34 27.01 -17.60
C LYS A 163 31.18 26.80 -18.87
N LYS A 164 30.82 25.80 -19.68
CA LYS A 164 30.65 25.97 -21.14
C LYS A 164 29.53 25.08 -21.65
N MET A 165 28.58 25.72 -22.36
CA MET A 165 27.66 25.08 -23.28
C MET A 165 28.41 24.64 -24.53
N THR A 166 28.03 23.49 -25.07
CA THR A 166 28.20 23.15 -26.49
C THR A 166 27.00 22.30 -26.92
N SER A 167 26.27 22.79 -27.93
CA SER A 167 25.20 22.08 -28.61
C SER A 167 25.76 21.08 -29.60
N LEU A 168 25.10 19.94 -29.78
CA LEU A 168 25.09 19.22 -31.05
C LEU A 168 23.71 18.59 -31.28
N GLN A 169 23.26 18.73 -32.53
CA GLN A 169 21.94 18.42 -33.06
C GLN A 169 21.80 16.94 -33.44
N LEU A 170 20.55 16.47 -33.33
CA LEU A 170 19.81 15.49 -34.13
C LEU A 170 20.55 14.33 -34.83
N LYS A 171 20.06 13.11 -34.52
CA LYS A 171 19.61 12.21 -35.59
C LYS A 171 18.40 11.39 -35.15
N GLU A 172 17.34 11.56 -35.92
CA GLU A 172 16.07 10.85 -35.92
C GLU A 172 16.22 9.65 -36.88
N GLU A 173 15.81 8.46 -36.46
CA GLU A 173 15.52 7.33 -37.35
C GLU A 173 14.17 6.73 -36.96
N LEU A 174 13.22 6.87 -37.89
CA LEU A 174 11.91 6.23 -37.92
C LEU A 174 12.04 4.73 -38.20
N LEU A 175 11.19 3.93 -37.57
CA LEU A 175 10.59 2.76 -38.20
C LEU A 175 9.11 2.65 -37.76
N ASP A 176 8.23 2.83 -38.76
CA ASP A 176 6.92 2.22 -39.02
C ASP A 176 6.32 1.36 -37.88
N GLY A 177 5.09 1.56 -37.40
CA GLY A 177 3.88 1.87 -38.16
C GLY A 177 3.05 0.59 -38.30
N GLU A 178 2.19 0.27 -37.32
CA GLU A 178 0.95 -0.48 -37.57
C GLU A 178 -0.17 0.02 -36.63
N GLU A 179 -1.07 0.74 -37.27
CA GLU A 179 -2.39 1.16 -36.81
C GLU A 179 -3.34 -0.05 -36.84
N TYR A 180 -4.06 -0.31 -35.75
CA TYR A 180 -5.30 -1.09 -35.79
C TYR A 180 -6.42 -0.22 -35.23
N SER A 181 -7.23 0.32 -36.15
CA SER A 181 -8.49 1.01 -35.87
C SER A 181 -9.69 0.08 -36.22
N TYR A 182 -10.82 0.38 -35.55
CA TYR A 182 -12.18 -0.20 -35.66
C TYR A 182 -12.43 -1.52 -34.89
N LEU A 183 -13.46 -1.64 -34.05
CA LEU A 183 -14.86 -1.24 -34.27
C LEU A 183 -15.57 -0.70 -33.01
N GLN A 184 -16.29 0.39 -33.23
CA GLN A 184 -17.36 0.89 -32.37
C GLN A 184 -18.69 0.29 -32.85
N GLY A 185 -19.43 -0.34 -31.94
CA GLY A 185 -20.76 -0.91 -32.19
C GLY A 185 -21.77 -0.40 -31.16
N ALA A 186 -22.88 0.10 -31.67
CA ALA A 186 -24.08 0.65 -31.02
C ALA A 186 -24.59 -0.18 -29.82
N SER A 187 -24.98 0.47 -28.70
CA SER A 187 -26.37 0.78 -28.32
C SER A 187 -27.29 -0.44 -28.23
N ASP A 188 -27.77 -0.72 -27.02
CA ASP A 188 -29.19 -1.00 -26.79
C ASP A 188 -29.62 -0.56 -25.39
N GLN A 189 -30.75 0.14 -25.37
CA GLN A 189 -31.53 0.57 -24.21
C GLN A 189 -32.38 -0.60 -23.66
N GLU A 190 -33.01 -0.30 -22.52
CA GLU A 190 -34.16 -0.98 -21.90
C GLU A 190 -33.84 -2.14 -20.93
N SER A 191 -34.05 -1.90 -19.64
CA SER A 191 -35.41 -2.04 -19.10
C SER A 191 -35.45 -1.75 -17.59
N ASN A 192 -36.42 -0.91 -17.23
CA ASN A 192 -36.90 -0.72 -15.87
C ASN A 192 -37.49 -2.04 -15.33
N GLY A 193 -37.05 -2.44 -14.15
CA GLY A 193 -37.64 -3.57 -13.41
C GLY A 193 -37.67 -3.26 -11.92
N SER A 194 -38.65 -2.47 -11.50
CA SER A 194 -39.01 -2.29 -10.10
C SER A 194 -39.48 -3.62 -9.50
N ALA A 195 -38.67 -4.25 -8.65
CA ALA A 195 -39.10 -5.36 -7.82
C ALA A 195 -39.29 -4.86 -6.38
N SER A 196 -40.52 -4.50 -6.03
CA SER A 196 -40.96 -4.33 -4.65
C SER A 196 -40.97 -5.69 -3.96
N TYR A 197 -40.14 -5.86 -2.93
CA TYR A 197 -40.20 -7.01 -2.05
C TYR A 197 -41.13 -6.71 -0.87
N TYR A 198 -42.27 -7.41 -0.81
CA TYR A 198 -43.17 -7.41 0.34
C TYR A 198 -42.55 -8.23 1.48
N ILE A 199 -42.44 -7.61 2.66
CA ILE A 199 -42.14 -8.29 3.92
C ILE A 199 -43.46 -8.84 4.47
N LYS A 200 -43.57 -10.17 4.58
CA LYS A 200 -44.57 -10.81 5.43
C LYS A 200 -44.07 -10.73 6.88
N GLN A 201 -44.83 -10.06 7.73
CA GLN A 201 -44.79 -10.26 9.18
C GLN A 201 -45.89 -11.26 9.54
N GLU A 202 -45.52 -12.26 10.32
CA GLU A 202 -46.45 -13.18 10.99
C GLU A 202 -46.04 -13.26 12.47
N PRO A 203 -46.97 -13.68 13.35
CA PRO A 203 -47.50 -12.88 14.47
C PRO A 203 -46.64 -12.83 15.74
#